data_AF-A0A661U2F0-F1
#
_entry.id   AF-A0A661U2F0-F1
#
_cell.length_a   1.000
_cell.length_b   1.000
_cell.length_c   1.000
_cell.angle_alpha   90.00
_cell.angle_beta   90.00
_cell.angle_gamma   90.00
#
_symmetry.space_group_name_H-M   'P 1'
#
loop_
_entity.id
_entity.type
_entity.pdbx_description
1 polymer ?
#
loop_
_entity_poly.entity_id
_entity_poly.type
_entity_poly.pdbx_seq_one_letter_code
_entity_poly.pdbx_strand_id
1 'polypeptide(L)' 'MQREVHYIEFIELYIDGKMVMKKDFNPEDNPVADFEVKKGKEVFAREFCNLHGLWQGEL' A
#
# COMPACT_ATOMS: atom_id res chain seq x y z
N MET A 1 10.68 -24.32 13.66
CA MET A 1 10.82 -22.93 13.19
C MET A 1 9.56 -22.56 12.42
N GLN A 2 8.62 -21.85 13.04
CA GLN A 2 7.62 -21.12 12.26
C GLN A 2 8.36 -19.92 11.66
N ARG A 3 8.36 -19.78 10.34
CA ARG A 3 8.68 -18.48 9.75
C ARG A 3 7.44 -17.62 9.96
N GLU A 4 7.59 -16.48 10.61
CA GLU A 4 6.53 -15.49 10.60
C GLU A 4 6.25 -15.12 9.14
N VAL A 5 4.99 -15.20 8.75
CA VAL A 5 4.57 -14.86 7.40
C VAL A 5 4.82 -13.36 7.23
N HIS A 6 5.70 -12.99 6.31
CA HIS A 6 6.13 -11.61 6.08
C HIS A 6 5.58 -11.13 4.75
N TYR A 7 4.64 -10.19 4.79
CA TYR A 7 3.95 -9.70 3.61
C TYR A 7 3.44 -8.26 3.81
N ILE A 8 3.01 -7.64 2.72
CA ILE A 8 2.31 -6.36 2.74
C ILE A 8 0.83 -6.66 2.93
N GLU A 9 0.19 -6.11 3.97
CA GLU A 9 -1.24 -6.31 4.19
C GLU A 9 -2.07 -5.38 3.31
N PHE A 10 -1.58 -4.17 3.07
CA PHE A 10 -2.26 -3.22 2.19
C PHE A 10 -1.34 -2.18 1.55
N ILE A 11 -1.83 -1.64 0.45
CA ILE A 11 -1.35 -0.39 -0.16
C ILE A 11 -2.52 0.60 -0.22
N GLU A 12 -2.28 1.83 0.25
CA GLU A 12 -3.21 2.95 0.16
C GLU A 12 -2.67 4.00 -0.80
N LEU A 13 -3.56 4.57 -1.62
CA LEU A 13 -3.25 5.70 -2.49
C LEU A 13 -3.85 6.98 -1.91
N TYR A 14 -3.03 8.02 -1.83
CA TYR A 14 -3.41 9.35 -1.39
C TYR A 14 -3.33 10.35 -2.54
N ILE A 15 -4.32 11.23 -2.64
CA ILE A 15 -4.35 12.36 -3.56
C ILE A 15 -4.76 13.61 -2.80
N ASP A 16 -3.95 14.66 -2.89
CA ASP A 16 -4.18 15.96 -2.24
C ASP A 16 -4.56 15.81 -0.75
N GLY A 17 -3.79 14.99 -0.04
CA GLY A 17 -3.95 14.70 1.39
C GLY A 17 -5.11 13.76 1.77
N LYS A 18 -5.84 13.19 0.82
CA LYS A 18 -6.97 12.26 1.08
C LYS A 18 -6.67 10.85 0.58
N MET A 19 -6.97 9.86 1.41
CA MET A 19 -6.98 8.46 0.96
C MET A 19 -8.13 8.27 -0.02
N VAL A 20 -7.81 7.85 -1.24
CA VAL A 20 -8.81 7.66 -2.31
C VAL A 20 -9.06 6.20 -2.63
N MET A 21 -8.07 5.33 -2.44
CA MET A 21 -8.14 3.91 -2.73
C MET A 21 -7.28 3.12 -1.74
N LYS A 22 -7.67 1.85 -1.51
CA LYS A 22 -6.90 0.88 -0.73
C LYS A 22 -7.01 -0.49 -1.41
N LYS A 23 -5.90 -1.22 -1.46
CA LYS A 23 -5.85 -2.62 -1.85
C LYS A 23 -5.34 -3.44 -0.68
N ASP A 24 -6.17 -4.35 -0.18
CA ASP A 24 -5.77 -5.38 0.78
C ASP A 24 -5.21 -6.61 0.05
N PHE A 25 -4.27 -7.29 0.69
CA PHE A 25 -3.56 -8.47 0.19
C PHE A 25 -3.60 -9.61 1.21
N ASN A 26 -3.44 -10.83 0.71
CA ASN A 26 -3.13 -12.00 1.51
C ASN A 26 -1.64 -12.32 1.40
N PRO A 27 -1.09 -13.16 2.31
CA PRO A 27 0.30 -13.60 2.27
C PRO A 27 0.82 -14.18 0.95
N GLU A 28 -0.06 -14.71 0.11
CA GLU A 28 0.27 -15.38 -1.15
C GLU A 28 0.20 -14.42 -2.35
N ASP A 29 -0.36 -13.23 -2.16
CA ASP A 29 -0.49 -12.22 -3.21
C ASP A 29 0.84 -11.51 -3.45
N ASN A 30 1.09 -11.13 -4.71
CA ASN A 30 2.17 -10.19 -5.01
C ASN A 30 1.78 -8.78 -4.51
N PRO A 31 2.68 -8.04 -3.84
CA PRO A 31 2.40 -6.72 -3.27
C PRO A 31 2.42 -5.62 -4.35
N VAL A 32 1.55 -5.75 -5.36
CA VAL A 32 1.42 -4.83 -6.49
C VAL A 32 -0.05 -4.44 -6.62
N ALA A 33 -0.31 -3.14 -6.73
CA ALA A 33 -1.64 -2.60 -6.95
C ALA A 33 -1.62 -1.56 -8.07
N ASP A 34 -2.58 -1.67 -8.99
CA ASP A 34 -2.86 -0.66 -10.01
C ASP A 34 -4.09 0.13 -9.60
N PHE A 35 -4.01 1.46 -9.69
CA PHE A 35 -5.11 2.37 -9.36
C PHE A 35 -5.37 3.33 -10.52
N GLU A 36 -6.60 3.33 -11.03
CA GLU A 36 -7.05 4.36 -11.97
C GLU A 36 -7.73 5.48 -11.19
N VAL A 37 -7.14 6.68 -11.25
CA VAL A 37 -7.59 7.84 -10.48
C VAL A 37 -7.55 9.12 -11.31
N LYS A 38 -8.33 10.10 -10.88
CA LYS A 38 -8.20 11.47 -11.41
C LYS A 38 -6.88 12.07 -10.95
N LYS A 39 -6.24 12.86 -11.81
CA LYS A 39 -5.00 13.59 -11.48
C LYS A 39 -5.23 14.56 -10.32
N GLY A 40 -4.34 14.54 -9.33
CA GLY A 40 -4.21 15.57 -8.28
C GLY A 40 -2.86 16.28 -8.35
N LYS A 41 -2.61 17.18 -7.40
CA LYS A 41 -1.35 17.93 -7.30
C LYS A 41 -0.29 17.15 -6.54
N GLU A 42 -0.69 16.48 -5.48
CA GLU A 42 0.14 15.60 -4.68
C GLU A 42 -0.42 14.18 -4.75
N VAL A 43 0.42 13.22 -5.11
CA VAL A 43 0.07 11.80 -5.18
C VAL A 43 1.16 11.03 -4.48
N PHE A 44 0.79 10.18 -3.53
CA PHE A 44 1.73 9.26 -2.89
C PHE A 44 1.00 7.98 -2.47
N ALA A 45 1.76 6.90 -2.29
CA ALA A 45 1.24 5.65 -1.78
C ALA A 45 1.85 5.34 -0.41
N ARG A 46 1.10 4.64 0.44
CA ARG A 46 1.63 4.03 1.65
C ARG A 46 1.44 2.53 1.59
N GLU A 47 2.44 1.77 2.02
CA GLU A 47 2.34 0.33 2.21
C GLU A 47 2.45 -0.01 3.69
N PHE A 48 1.72 -1.04 4.12
CA PHE A 48 1.84 -1.58 5.47
C PHE A 48 2.35 -3.01 5.42
N CYS A 49 3.54 -3.21 5.98
CA CYS A 49 4.10 -4.52 6.23
C CYS A 49 3.67 -5.01 7.62
N ASN A 50 3.21 -6.25 7.72
CA ASN A 50 2.75 -6.83 8.99
C ASN A 50 3.84 -6.92 10.08
N LEU A 51 5.13 -6.87 9.69
CA LEU A 51 6.27 -6.90 10.62
C LEU A 51 6.96 -5.55 10.79
N HIS A 52 6.94 -4.70 9.76
CA HIS A 52 7.74 -3.47 9.71
C HIS A 52 6.92 -2.19 9.71
N GLY A 53 5.59 -2.30 9.81
CA GLY A 53 4.69 -1.18 9.89
C GLY A 53 4.55 -0.43 8.56
N LEU A 54 4.34 0.88 8.66
CA LEU A 54 3.91 1.73 7.56
C LEU A 54 5.08 2.45 6.90
N TRP A 55 5.11 2.42 5.57
CA TRP A 55 6.11 3.08 4.74
C TRP A 55 5.39 3.96 3.72
N GLN A 56 5.95 5.13 3.41
CA GLN A 56 5.43 6.03 2.38
C GLN A 56 6.42 6.11 1.22
N GLY A 57 5.94 5.86 0.01
CA GLY A 57 6.68 6.10 -1.22
C GLY A 57 6.44 7.50 -1.76
N GLU A 58 7.39 8.01 -2.53
CA GLU A 58 7.25 9.24 -3.32
C GLU A 58 6.98 8.85 -4.79
N LEU A 59 6.11 9.61 -5.47
CA LEU A 59 5.75 9.43 -6.88
C LEU A 59 6.18 10.64 -7.73
#